data_AF-A0A3D3T3N2-F1
#
_entry.id   AF-A0A3D3T3N2-F1
#
_cell.length_a   1.000
_cell.length_b   1.000
_cell.length_c   1.000
_cell.angle_alpha   90.00
_cell.angle_beta   90.00
_cell.angle_gamma   90.00
#
_symmetry.space_group_name_H-M   'P 1'
#
loop_
_entity.id
_entity.type
_entity.pdbx_description
1 polymer ?
#
loop_
_entity_poly.entity_id
_entity_poly.type
_entity_poly.pdbx_seq_one_letter_code
_entity_poly.pdbx_strand_id
1 'polypeptide(L)'
;MTGLSQSQTKAWVLFFIALHDLGKLDVRFQLKVPEALKVLWPDFGEDDANSERGYYHGPQGYLAFRKQISRKLGFGLDSAKDWLAAVCGHHGDLQMSGQWQTPDAEEWVIERDEEARLTWANTLVDLFLRPAQIDYRAPLPDCPPMLAGFCSVCDWIGSNSDFFTFQPKPYEDGLEAYWA
;
A
#
# COMPACT_ATOMS: atom_id res chain seq x y z
N MET A 1 -3.08 -27.18 0.38
CA MET A 1 -3.76 -26.67 1.60
C MET A 1 -2.68 -25.99 2.43
N THR A 2 -2.84 -24.71 2.74
CA THR A 2 -1.81 -23.80 3.28
C THR A 2 -1.49 -24.01 4.77
N GLY A 3 -2.14 -24.96 5.45
CA GLY A 3 -1.97 -25.20 6.89
C GLY A 3 -2.54 -24.11 7.80
N LEU A 4 -3.09 -23.04 7.24
CA LEU A 4 -3.66 -21.91 7.98
C LEU A 4 -5.14 -22.13 8.29
N SER A 5 -5.58 -21.55 9.42
CA SER A 5 -7.00 -21.41 9.73
C SER A 5 -7.67 -20.39 8.81
N GLN A 6 -9.00 -20.44 8.71
CA GLN A 6 -9.79 -19.49 7.92
C GLN A 6 -9.55 -18.03 8.35
N SER A 7 -9.43 -17.78 9.66
CA SER A 7 -9.15 -16.44 10.20
C SER A 7 -7.79 -15.93 9.76
N GLN A 8 -6.75 -16.78 9.80
CA GLN A 8 -5.42 -16.42 9.37
C GLN A 8 -5.35 -16.19 7.85
N THR A 9 -6.05 -17.00 7.05
CA THR A 9 -6.17 -16.76 5.61
C THR A 9 -6.86 -15.43 5.33
N LYS A 10 -7.96 -15.12 6.01
CA LYS A 10 -8.67 -13.84 5.86
C LYS A 10 -7.75 -12.66 6.19
N ALA A 11 -7.03 -12.74 7.30
CA ALA A 11 -6.10 -11.68 7.73
C ALA A 11 -5.00 -11.41 6.70
N TRP A 12 -4.39 -12.46 6.14
CA TRP A 12 -3.40 -12.31 5.07
C TRP A 12 -3.97 -11.65 3.82
N VAL A 13 -5.14 -12.09 3.36
CA VAL A 13 -5.82 -11.53 2.20
C VAL A 13 -6.14 -10.05 2.41
N LEU A 14 -6.70 -9.68 3.56
CA LEU A 14 -7.01 -8.29 3.89
C LEU A 14 -5.75 -7.41 3.96
N PHE A 15 -4.70 -7.90 4.61
CA PHE A 15 -3.42 -7.20 4.71
C PHE A 15 -2.84 -6.87 3.32
N PHE A 16 -2.77 -7.84 2.42
CA PHE A 16 -2.19 -7.59 1.10
C PHE A 16 -3.11 -6.76 0.20
N ILE A 17 -4.43 -6.97 0.21
CA ILE A 17 -5.34 -6.12 -0.58
C ILE A 17 -5.24 -4.67 -0.13
N ALA A 18 -5.13 -4.39 1.18
CA ALA A 18 -4.97 -3.02 1.68
C ALA A 18 -3.63 -2.35 1.28
N LEU A 19 -2.67 -3.12 0.75
CA LEU A 19 -1.41 -2.61 0.20
C LEU A 19 -1.43 -2.37 -1.32
N HIS A 20 -2.52 -2.72 -2.03
CA HIS A 20 -2.58 -2.63 -3.50
C HIS A 20 -2.21 -1.23 -4.03
N ASP A 21 -2.60 -0.20 -3.30
CA ASP A 21 -2.41 1.22 -3.61
C ASP A 21 -1.25 1.87 -2.84
N LEU A 22 -0.35 1.08 -2.24
CA LEU A 22 0.77 1.60 -1.43
C LEU A 22 1.61 2.67 -2.16
N GLY A 23 1.77 2.56 -3.47
CA GLY A 23 2.49 3.56 -4.27
C GLY A 23 1.74 4.88 -4.47
N LYS A 24 0.51 5.02 -3.98
CA LYS A 24 -0.17 6.32 -3.90
C LYS A 24 0.41 7.18 -2.77
N LEU A 25 1.02 6.57 -1.75
CA LEU A 25 1.77 7.26 -0.70
C LEU A 25 3.15 7.66 -1.23
N ASP A 26 3.19 8.48 -2.28
CA ASP A 26 4.39 8.98 -2.94
C ASP A 26 4.08 10.35 -3.55
N VAL A 27 4.96 11.34 -3.36
CA VAL A 27 4.77 12.71 -3.82
C VAL A 27 4.49 12.77 -5.33
N ARG A 28 5.08 11.87 -6.13
CA ARG A 28 4.85 11.83 -7.59
C ARG A 28 3.42 11.42 -7.94
N PHE A 29 2.76 10.62 -7.09
CA PHE A 29 1.34 10.35 -7.22
C PHE A 29 0.50 11.53 -6.73
N GLN A 30 0.86 12.11 -5.58
CA GLN A 30 0.11 13.22 -4.98
C GLN A 30 0.10 14.48 -5.86
N LEU A 31 1.20 14.75 -6.58
CA LEU A 31 1.32 15.85 -7.56
C LEU A 31 0.38 15.73 -8.77
N LYS A 32 -0.37 14.62 -8.92
CA LYS A 32 -1.46 14.54 -9.90
C LYS A 32 -2.62 15.49 -9.54
N VAL A 33 -2.76 15.85 -8.27
CA VAL A 33 -3.73 16.84 -7.77
C VAL A 33 -3.04 17.75 -6.75
N PRO A 34 -2.24 18.74 -7.20
CA PRO A 34 -1.43 19.59 -6.31
C PRO A 34 -2.24 20.33 -5.23
N GLU A 35 -3.48 20.70 -5.54
CA GLU A 35 -4.37 21.35 -4.57
C GLU A 35 -4.73 20.44 -3.39
N ALA A 36 -4.91 19.14 -3.62
CA ALA A 36 -5.13 18.18 -2.54
C ALA A 36 -3.87 17.99 -1.69
N LEU A 37 -2.69 17.98 -2.33
CA LEU A 37 -1.41 17.91 -1.63
C LEU A 37 -1.20 19.14 -0.73
N LYS A 38 -1.48 20.35 -1.21
CA LYS A 38 -1.39 21.59 -0.42
C LYS A 38 -2.33 21.61 0.78
N VAL A 39 -3.50 20.97 0.68
CA VAL A 39 -4.41 20.81 1.84
C VAL A 39 -3.81 19.87 2.88
N LEU A 40 -3.18 18.79 2.45
CA LEU A 40 -2.55 17.82 3.36
C LEU A 40 -1.27 18.38 3.97
N TRP A 41 -0.44 19.04 3.18
CA TRP A 41 0.87 19.58 3.52
C TRP A 41 0.92 21.09 3.21
N PRO A 42 0.40 21.95 4.10
CA PRO A 42 0.30 23.39 3.85
C PRO A 42 1.64 24.09 3.59
N ASP A 43 2.73 23.52 4.12
CA ASP A 43 4.09 24.05 3.96
C ASP A 43 4.80 23.54 2.70
N PHE A 44 4.15 22.66 1.90
CA PHE A 44 4.71 22.16 0.64
C PHE A 44 4.74 23.27 -0.43
N GLY A 45 5.94 23.67 -0.82
CA GLY A 45 6.25 24.60 -1.88
C GLY A 45 6.35 23.95 -3.26
N GLU A 46 6.32 24.79 -4.30
CA GLU A 46 6.39 24.33 -5.69
C GLU A 46 7.74 23.72 -6.05
N ASP A 47 8.81 24.12 -5.37
CA ASP A 47 10.17 23.65 -5.59
C ASP A 47 10.53 22.40 -4.75
N ASP A 48 9.64 21.93 -3.87
CA ASP A 48 9.93 20.81 -2.96
C ASP A 48 9.95 19.44 -3.68
N ALA A 49 9.28 19.31 -4.83
CA ALA A 49 9.34 18.10 -5.66
C ALA A 49 8.94 18.35 -7.11
N ASN A 50 9.60 17.63 -8.02
CA ASN A 50 9.26 17.65 -9.44
C ASN A 50 8.23 16.57 -9.79
N SER A 51 7.24 16.93 -10.61
CA SER A 51 6.29 15.97 -11.16
C SER A 51 6.99 15.01 -12.14
N GLU A 52 6.78 13.71 -11.99
CA GLU A 52 7.36 12.70 -12.87
C GLU A 52 6.30 12.14 -13.83
N ARG A 53 6.49 12.34 -15.14
CA ARG A 53 5.65 11.70 -16.16
C ARG A 53 5.92 10.20 -16.16
N GLY A 54 4.85 9.40 -16.21
CA GLY A 54 4.98 7.94 -16.23
C GLY A 54 5.13 7.30 -14.86
N TYR A 55 4.78 8.00 -13.78
CA TYR A 55 4.66 7.39 -12.46
C TYR A 55 3.42 6.46 -12.37
N TYR A 56 3.67 5.17 -12.20
CA TYR A 56 2.65 4.13 -12.00
C TYR A 56 2.70 3.59 -10.57
N HIS A 57 1.64 3.84 -9.80
CA HIS A 57 1.62 3.53 -8.36
C HIS A 57 1.67 2.02 -8.06
N GLY A 58 1.15 1.17 -8.94
CA GLY A 58 1.22 -0.29 -8.76
C GLY A 58 2.67 -0.80 -8.68
N PRO A 59 3.46 -0.72 -9.78
CA PRO A 59 4.87 -1.11 -9.76
C PRO A 59 5.69 -0.38 -8.70
N GLN A 60 5.45 0.92 -8.47
CA GLN A 60 6.18 1.69 -7.48
C GLN A 60 5.84 1.30 -6.04
N GLY A 61 4.58 0.95 -5.74
CA GLY A 61 4.17 0.39 -4.46
C GLY A 61 4.85 -0.95 -4.16
N TYR A 62 4.92 -1.84 -5.15
CA TYR A 62 5.68 -3.09 -5.03
C TYR A 62 7.17 -2.82 -4.72
N LEU A 63 7.79 -1.90 -5.47
CA LEU A 63 9.21 -1.57 -5.32
C LEU A 63 9.50 -0.90 -3.96
N ALA A 64 8.61 0.00 -3.52
CA ALA A 64 8.68 0.66 -2.22
C ALA A 64 8.58 -0.35 -1.08
N PHE A 65 7.61 -1.27 -1.11
CA PHE A 65 7.49 -2.32 -0.09
C PHE A 65 8.79 -3.12 0.01
N ARG A 66 9.30 -3.57 -1.14
CA ARG A 66 10.53 -4.36 -1.21
C ARG A 66 11.72 -3.60 -0.63
N LYS A 67 11.90 -2.33 -0.98
CA LYS A 67 13.07 -1.54 -0.60
C LYS A 67 13.01 -1.01 0.84
N GLN A 68 11.84 -0.52 1.27
CA GLN A 68 11.71 0.30 2.48
C GLN A 68 10.99 -0.42 3.62
N ILE A 69 10.05 -1.32 3.32
CA ILE A 69 9.16 -1.90 4.34
C ILE A 69 9.61 -3.29 4.75
N SER A 70 9.91 -4.17 3.78
CA SER A 70 10.18 -5.59 4.03
C SER A 70 11.24 -5.80 5.11
N ARG A 71 12.40 -5.14 4.98
CA ARG A 71 13.50 -5.19 5.95
C ARG A 71 13.15 -4.57 7.29
N LYS A 72 12.45 -3.43 7.31
CA LYS A 72 12.12 -2.71 8.55
C LYS A 72 11.11 -3.49 9.41
N LEU A 73 10.15 -4.15 8.77
CA LEU A 73 9.15 -4.96 9.46
C LEU A 73 9.60 -6.42 9.70
N GLY A 74 10.57 -6.90 8.92
CA GLY A 74 11.07 -8.28 8.98
C GLY A 74 10.24 -9.27 8.15
N PHE A 75 9.56 -8.80 7.10
CA PHE A 75 8.88 -9.68 6.15
C PHE A 75 9.90 -10.48 5.32
N GLY A 76 9.66 -11.78 5.19
CA GLY A 76 10.38 -12.63 4.23
C GLY A 76 10.06 -12.21 2.80
N LEU A 77 10.93 -11.41 2.20
CA LEU A 77 10.69 -10.80 0.89
C LEU A 77 10.40 -11.83 -0.21
N ASP A 78 11.15 -12.94 -0.21
CA ASP A 78 10.96 -14.01 -1.20
C ASP A 78 9.56 -14.64 -1.07
N SER A 79 9.04 -14.75 0.15
CA SER A 79 7.71 -15.29 0.41
C SER A 79 6.58 -14.28 0.15
N ALA A 80 6.83 -12.98 0.36
CA ALA A 80 5.85 -11.92 0.14
C ALA A 80 5.77 -11.45 -1.32
N LYS A 81 6.77 -11.78 -2.14
CA LYS A 81 6.90 -11.34 -3.53
C LYS A 81 5.63 -11.58 -4.35
N ASP A 82 5.12 -12.81 -4.34
CA ASP A 82 4.00 -13.19 -5.20
C ASP A 82 2.67 -12.60 -4.72
N TRP A 83 2.51 -12.43 -3.40
CA TRP A 83 1.38 -11.72 -2.80
C TRP A 83 1.38 -10.24 -3.19
N LEU A 84 2.51 -9.56 -3.04
CA LEU A 84 2.67 -8.15 -3.43
C LEU A 84 2.51 -7.97 -4.92
N ALA A 85 3.08 -8.86 -5.74
CA ALA A 85 2.96 -8.76 -7.18
C ALA A 85 1.50 -8.87 -7.64
N ALA A 86 0.73 -9.77 -7.01
CA ALA A 86 -0.69 -9.94 -7.29
C ALA A 86 -1.52 -8.68 -6.98
N VAL A 87 -1.32 -8.05 -5.81
CA VAL A 87 -2.14 -6.90 -5.39
C VAL A 87 -1.67 -5.58 -6.01
N CYS A 88 -0.37 -5.37 -6.16
CA CYS A 88 0.16 -4.17 -6.83
C CYS A 88 -0.11 -4.19 -8.35
N GLY A 89 -0.38 -5.37 -8.93
CA GLY A 89 -0.77 -5.55 -10.33
C GLY A 89 -2.26 -5.36 -10.60
N HIS A 90 -3.03 -4.77 -9.67
CA HIS A 90 -4.50 -4.70 -9.74
C HIS A 90 -5.07 -3.95 -10.97
N HIS A 91 -4.25 -3.16 -11.68
CA HIS A 91 -4.62 -2.53 -12.97
C HIS A 91 -4.41 -3.42 -14.21
N GLY A 92 -4.14 -4.72 -14.03
CA GLY A 92 -4.16 -5.72 -15.09
C GLY A 92 -2.79 -6.20 -15.60
N ASP A 93 -1.72 -5.46 -15.33
CA ASP A 93 -0.35 -5.93 -15.58
C ASP A 93 0.61 -5.29 -14.57
N LEU A 94 1.52 -6.10 -14.03
CA LEU A 94 2.63 -5.61 -13.22
C LEU A 94 3.88 -5.62 -14.11
N GLN A 95 4.19 -4.47 -14.71
CA GLN A 95 5.45 -4.28 -15.41
C GLN A 95 6.61 -4.26 -14.40
N MET A 96 7.08 -5.46 -14.07
CA MET A 96 8.07 -5.72 -13.04
C MET A 96 9.50 -5.30 -13.40
N SER A 97 9.71 -4.86 -14.63
CA SER A 97 11.01 -4.43 -15.15
C SER A 97 11.32 -3.01 -14.69
N GLY A 98 11.68 -2.86 -13.41
CA GLY A 98 12.05 -1.56 -12.85
C GLY A 98 12.90 -1.67 -11.60
N GLN A 99 13.84 -0.75 -11.44
CA GLN A 99 14.46 -0.46 -10.16
C GLN A 99 13.72 0.69 -9.51
N TRP A 100 13.62 0.68 -8.17
CA TRP A 100 13.08 1.83 -7.44
C TRP A 100 13.88 3.08 -7.80
N GLN A 101 13.17 4.10 -8.29
CA GLN A 101 13.73 5.43 -8.50
C GLN A 101 13.32 6.31 -7.34
N THR A 102 14.33 6.87 -6.66
CA THR A 102 14.09 7.91 -5.66
C THR A 102 13.45 9.12 -6.36
N PRO A 103 12.37 9.72 -5.80
CA PRO A 103 11.79 10.93 -6.35
C PRO A 103 12.83 12.05 -6.47
N ASP A 104 12.68 12.90 -7.50
CA ASP A 104 13.37 14.18 -7.57
C ASP A 104 12.63 15.18 -6.69
N ALA A 105 12.98 15.20 -5.41
CA ALA A 105 12.32 15.95 -4.36
C ALA A 105 13.31 16.27 -3.23
N GLU A 106 12.96 17.25 -2.41
CA GLU A 106 13.68 17.57 -1.18
C GLU A 106 13.73 16.36 -0.23
N GLU A 107 14.81 16.29 0.56
CA GLU A 107 15.06 15.13 1.44
C GLU A 107 13.91 14.89 2.43
N TRP A 108 13.35 15.97 2.98
CA TRP A 108 12.23 15.90 3.92
C TRP A 108 10.96 15.30 3.30
N VAL A 109 10.73 15.50 2.00
CA VAL A 109 9.60 14.92 1.27
C VAL A 109 9.79 13.41 1.13
N ILE A 110 10.99 13.00 0.72
CA ILE A 110 11.34 11.59 0.53
C ILE A 110 11.24 10.82 1.85
N GLU A 111 11.74 11.40 2.95
CA GLU A 111 11.65 10.82 4.28
C GLU A 111 10.21 10.67 4.75
N ARG A 112 9.39 11.71 4.59
CA ARG A 112 7.98 11.72 4.95
C ARG A 112 7.18 10.67 4.18
N ASP A 113 7.43 10.54 2.88
CA ASP A 113 6.84 9.51 2.03
C ASP A 113 7.19 8.09 2.51
N GLU A 114 8.46 7.86 2.87
CA GLU A 114 8.92 6.58 3.41
C GLU A 114 8.29 6.28 4.77
N GLU A 115 8.19 7.27 5.64
CA GLU A 115 7.52 7.17 6.92
C GLU A 115 6.02 6.87 6.76
N ALA A 116 5.33 7.52 5.83
CA ALA A 116 3.92 7.27 5.56
C ALA A 116 3.68 5.81 5.11
N ARG A 117 4.50 5.31 4.19
CA ARG A 117 4.42 3.92 3.72
C ARG A 117 4.70 2.91 4.83
N LEU A 118 5.72 3.16 5.67
CA LEU A 118 6.04 2.30 6.81
C LEU A 118 4.94 2.33 7.88
N THR A 119 4.40 3.51 8.17
CA THR A 119 3.30 3.71 9.12
C THR A 119 2.06 2.97 8.65
N TRP A 120 1.71 3.08 7.36
CA TRP A 120 0.57 2.37 6.79
C TRP A 120 0.75 0.85 6.91
N ALA A 121 1.91 0.31 6.51
CA ALA A 121 2.16 -1.12 6.63
C ALA A 121 2.11 -1.63 8.08
N ASN A 122 2.66 -0.89 9.05
CA ASN A 122 2.52 -1.21 10.48
C ASN A 122 1.06 -1.17 10.94
N THR A 123 0.31 -0.16 10.52
CA THR A 123 -1.12 -0.03 10.83
C THR A 123 -1.89 -1.26 10.35
N LEU A 124 -1.60 -1.74 9.14
CA LEU A 124 -2.21 -2.96 8.60
C LEU A 124 -1.78 -4.24 9.33
N VAL A 125 -0.54 -4.30 9.82
CA VAL A 125 -0.07 -5.40 10.69
C VAL A 125 -0.91 -5.44 11.97
N ASP A 126 -1.10 -4.30 12.63
CA ASP A 126 -1.83 -4.22 13.88
C ASP A 126 -3.35 -4.42 13.68
N LEU A 127 -3.90 -3.98 12.55
CA LEU A 127 -5.32 -4.15 12.22
C LEU A 127 -5.68 -5.59 11.82
N PHE A 128 -4.81 -6.29 11.07
CA PHE A 128 -5.15 -7.59 10.49
C PHE A 128 -4.33 -8.76 11.02
N LEU A 129 -3.00 -8.63 11.07
CA LEU A 129 -2.11 -9.78 11.32
C LEU A 129 -1.98 -10.10 12.81
N ARG A 130 -1.80 -9.06 13.64
CA ARG A 130 -1.64 -9.21 15.08
C ARG A 130 -2.89 -9.80 15.76
N PRO A 131 -4.13 -9.38 15.45
CA PRO A 131 -5.33 -9.99 16.02
C PRO A 131 -5.53 -11.45 15.60
N ALA A 132 -5.05 -11.82 14.40
CA ALA A 132 -5.07 -13.20 13.91
C ALA A 132 -3.89 -14.06 14.43
N GLN A 133 -3.06 -13.51 15.32
CA GLN A 133 -1.88 -14.18 15.90
C GLN A 133 -0.93 -14.73 14.83
N ILE A 134 -0.76 -13.98 13.74
CA ILE A 134 0.14 -14.34 12.64
C ILE A 134 1.55 -13.85 12.97
N ASP A 135 2.52 -14.77 12.94
CA ASP A 135 3.93 -14.40 12.83
C ASP A 135 4.28 -14.10 11.37
N TYR A 136 4.19 -12.82 11.00
CA TYR A 136 4.45 -12.36 9.63
C TYR A 136 5.95 -12.35 9.27
N ARG A 137 6.83 -12.73 10.19
CA ARG A 137 8.26 -12.95 9.94
C ARG A 137 8.56 -14.38 9.52
N ALA A 138 7.64 -15.31 9.75
CA ALA A 138 7.72 -16.67 9.23
C ALA A 138 7.43 -16.70 7.71
N PRO A 139 7.85 -17.76 7.00
CA PRO A 139 7.49 -17.94 5.60
C PRO A 139 5.97 -17.86 5.38
N LEU A 140 5.57 -17.08 4.39
CA LEU A 140 4.16 -16.96 4.01
C LEU A 140 3.66 -18.23 3.32
N PRO A 141 2.35 -18.53 3.40
CA PRO A 141 1.74 -19.53 2.53
C PRO A 141 1.85 -19.13 1.05
N ASP A 142 1.69 -20.11 0.16
CA ASP A 142 1.59 -19.87 -1.28
C ASP A 142 0.51 -18.82 -1.60
N CYS A 143 0.84 -17.91 -2.53
CA CYS A 143 -0.09 -16.89 -3.00
C CYS A 143 -1.32 -17.55 -3.65
N PRO A 144 -2.56 -17.18 -3.25
CA PRO A 144 -3.76 -17.69 -3.88
C PRO A 144 -3.80 -17.32 -5.37
N PRO A 145 -4.06 -18.27 -6.28
CA PRO A 145 -3.93 -18.03 -7.72
C PRO A 145 -4.89 -16.97 -8.27
N MET A 146 -6.00 -16.70 -7.57
CA MET A 146 -6.99 -15.68 -7.96
C MET A 146 -6.85 -14.35 -7.21
N LEU A 147 -5.81 -14.17 -6.40
CA LEU A 147 -5.66 -12.98 -5.55
C LEU A 147 -5.65 -11.68 -6.36
N ALA A 148 -4.97 -11.64 -7.50
CA ALA A 148 -4.90 -10.44 -8.33
C ALA A 148 -6.29 -10.01 -8.83
N GLY A 149 -7.04 -10.93 -9.43
CA GLY A 149 -8.40 -10.66 -9.90
C GLY A 149 -9.36 -10.32 -8.76
N PHE A 150 -9.22 -10.98 -7.61
CA PHE A 150 -10.01 -10.66 -6.42
C PHE A 150 -9.68 -9.24 -5.90
N CYS A 151 -8.40 -8.86 -5.87
CA CYS A 151 -7.96 -7.52 -5.52
C CYS A 151 -8.55 -6.45 -6.45
N SER A 152 -8.51 -6.66 -7.77
CA SER A 152 -9.11 -5.74 -8.75
C SER A 152 -10.61 -5.56 -8.54
N VAL A 153 -11.35 -6.64 -8.27
CA VAL A 153 -12.79 -6.55 -7.98
C VAL A 153 -13.04 -5.77 -6.67
N CYS A 154 -12.22 -5.98 -5.65
CA CYS A 154 -12.32 -5.21 -4.40
C CYS A 154 -12.06 -3.72 -4.64
N ASP A 155 -11.05 -3.37 -5.42
CA ASP A 155 -10.73 -1.98 -5.80
C ASP A 155 -11.90 -1.34 -6.58
N TRP A 156 -12.49 -2.06 -7.54
CA TRP A 156 -13.66 -1.58 -8.29
C TRP A 156 -14.88 -1.33 -7.40
N ILE A 157 -15.16 -2.24 -6.46
CA ILE A 157 -16.26 -2.07 -5.49
C ILE A 157 -15.97 -0.88 -4.57
N GLY A 158 -14.73 -0.79 -4.04
CA GLY A 158 -14.30 0.29 -3.15
C GLY A 158 -14.26 1.67 -3.82
N SER A 159 -14.15 1.71 -5.15
CA SER A 159 -14.19 2.93 -5.95
C SER A 159 -15.61 3.45 -6.22
N ASN A 160 -16.67 2.73 -5.79
CA ASN A 160 -18.04 3.19 -5.97
C ASN A 160 -18.43 4.23 -4.91
N SER A 161 -18.46 5.51 -5.29
CA SER A 161 -18.78 6.64 -4.40
C SER A 161 -20.21 6.66 -3.86
N ASP A 162 -21.13 5.90 -4.46
CA ASP A 162 -22.51 5.76 -3.96
C ASP A 162 -22.53 4.96 -2.64
N PHE A 163 -21.53 4.12 -2.41
CA PHE A 163 -21.38 3.31 -1.20
C PHE A 163 -20.18 3.73 -0.33
N PHE A 164 -19.10 4.21 -0.96
CA PHE A 164 -17.87 4.65 -0.31
C PHE A 164 -17.64 6.15 -0.57
N THR A 165 -18.41 6.98 0.11
CA THR A 165 -18.29 8.44 -0.02
C THR A 165 -16.96 8.94 0.52
N PHE A 166 -16.32 9.85 -0.23
CA PHE A 166 -15.05 10.46 0.19
C PHE A 166 -15.16 11.15 1.54
N GLN A 167 -14.19 10.87 2.41
CA GLN A 167 -14.05 11.51 3.72
C GLN A 167 -12.97 12.59 3.63
N PRO A 168 -13.32 13.89 3.63
CA PRO A 168 -12.35 14.98 3.50
C PRO A 168 -11.56 15.22 4.78
N LYS A 169 -11.95 14.58 5.89
CA LYS A 169 -11.29 14.64 7.18
C LYS A 169 -11.02 13.22 7.66
N PRO A 170 -9.96 12.99 8.44
CA PRO A 170 -9.78 11.74 9.16
C PRO A 170 -11.02 11.42 9.99
N TYR A 171 -11.34 10.13 10.13
CA TYR A 171 -12.40 9.68 11.02
C TYR A 171 -12.05 10.03 12.47
N GLU A 172 -12.95 10.72 13.18
CA GLU A 172 -12.68 11.22 14.53
C GLU A 172 -12.40 10.08 15.52
N ASP A 173 -13.09 8.95 15.36
CA ASP A 173 -12.96 7.75 16.19
C ASP A 173 -11.82 6.81 15.75
N GLY A 174 -11.00 7.22 14.77
CA GLY A 174 -9.84 6.46 14.29
C GLY A 174 -10.17 5.40 13.23
N LEU A 175 -9.13 4.66 12.82
CA LEU A 175 -9.21 3.67 11.75
C LEU A 175 -10.02 2.44 12.18
N GLU A 176 -9.90 2.03 13.43
CA GLU A 176 -10.62 0.90 13.99
C GLU A 176 -12.13 1.11 13.94
N ALA A 177 -12.59 2.33 14.21
CA ALA A 177 -14.00 2.70 14.11
C ALA A 177 -14.49 2.77 12.66
N TYR A 178 -13.66 3.24 11.74
CA TYR A 178 -13.96 3.19 10.30
C TYR A 178 -14.09 1.74 9.78
N TRP A 179 -13.30 0.82 10.34
CA TRP A 179 -13.24 -0.56 9.90
C TRP A 179 -14.28 -1.50 10.54
N ALA A 180 -14.75 -1.17 11.76
CA ALA A 180 -15.66 -2.00 12.56
C ALA A 180 -17.01 -2.27 11.89
#